data_AF-A0A2N1IJ45-F1
#
_entry.id   AF-A0A2N1IJ45-F1
#
_cell.length_a   1.000
_cell.length_b   1.000
_cell.length_c   1.000
_cell.angle_alpha   90.00
_cell.angle_beta   90.00
_cell.angle_gamma   90.00
#
_symmetry.space_group_name_H-M   'P 1'
#
loop_
_entity.id
_entity.type
_entity.pdbx_description
1 polymer ?
#
loop_
_entity_poly.entity_id
_entity_poly.type
_entity_poly.pdbx_seq_one_letter_code
_entity_poly.pdbx_strand_id
1 'polypeptide(L)'
;MNKNDVWIQASSTITQRIEKDDEGQIVIIDKVDGASGVSLDPKTGSFTVEKEFDYLVMAAPQVGRLHSGDNANFRCWLRVNGENVPDSNVLMNLFHVDVKDVIVSQGLIHLKAGDVLQVIMATDNAAAGVGAEAIQPTPNEPLVPAIIFSMEAYG
;
A
#
# COMPACT_ATOMS: atom_id res chain seq x y z
N MET A 1 -23.42 -6.43 -10.81
CA MET A 1 -22.02 -6.39 -11.27
C MET A 1 -21.95 -7.16 -12.57
N ASN A 2 -21.36 -6.56 -13.59
CA ASN A 2 -21.24 -7.19 -14.90
C ASN A 2 -20.16 -8.28 -14.81
N LYS A 3 -20.31 -9.39 -15.54
CA LYS A 3 -19.34 -10.50 -15.51
C LYS A 3 -17.95 -10.15 -16.07
N ASN A 4 -17.78 -8.91 -16.54
CA ASN A 4 -16.58 -8.40 -17.18
C ASN A 4 -15.80 -7.39 -16.32
N ASP A 5 -16.36 -6.91 -15.21
CA ASP A 5 -15.71 -5.91 -14.36
C ASP A 5 -14.51 -6.57 -13.66
N VAL A 6 -13.31 -6.02 -13.80
CA VAL A 6 -12.10 -6.52 -13.12
C VAL A 6 -11.61 -5.46 -12.14
N TRP A 7 -11.63 -5.78 -10.85
CA TRP A 7 -11.28 -4.84 -9.79
C TRP A 7 -10.95 -5.55 -8.49
N ILE A 8 -10.29 -4.83 -7.57
CA ILE A 8 -10.14 -5.24 -6.18
C ILE A 8 -10.12 -4.01 -5.28
N GLN A 9 -10.75 -4.15 -4.11
CA GLN A 9 -10.46 -3.34 -2.95
C GLN A 9 -9.97 -4.25 -1.82
N ALA A 10 -8.85 -3.88 -1.23
CA ALA A 10 -8.23 -4.59 -0.14
C ALA A 10 -7.72 -3.60 0.90
N SER A 11 -7.58 -4.05 2.14
CA SER A 11 -7.14 -3.24 3.25
C SER A 11 -6.18 -4.01 4.15
N SER A 12 -5.27 -3.29 4.79
CA SER A 12 -4.41 -3.85 5.83
C SER A 12 -4.91 -3.45 7.20
N THR A 13 -5.25 -4.42 8.04
CA THR A 13 -5.70 -4.21 9.42
C THR A 13 -4.56 -4.19 10.43
N ILE A 14 -3.33 -4.37 9.94
CA ILE A 14 -2.12 -4.54 10.74
C ILE A 14 -1.19 -3.33 10.64
N THR A 15 -0.74 -2.84 11.79
CA THR A 15 0.36 -1.85 11.83
C THR A 15 1.67 -2.53 11.41
N GLN A 16 2.42 -1.86 10.54
CA GLN A 16 3.68 -2.37 10.00
C GLN A 16 4.75 -1.28 10.05
N ARG A 17 5.94 -1.64 10.53
CA ARG A 17 7.08 -0.73 10.65
C ARG A 17 8.15 -1.13 9.65
N ILE A 18 8.83 -0.12 9.12
CA ILE A 18 9.96 -0.33 8.23
C ILE A 18 11.18 -0.68 9.08
N GLU A 19 11.81 -1.80 8.76
CA GLU A 19 12.86 -2.37 9.61
C GLU A 19 14.26 -1.81 9.31
N LYS A 20 14.47 -1.24 8.13
CA LYS A 20 15.79 -0.81 7.65
C LYS A 20 15.74 0.48 6.85
N ASP A 21 16.80 1.27 6.97
CA ASP A 21 16.98 2.51 6.23
C ASP A 21 17.22 2.21 4.74
N ASP A 22 16.57 2.98 3.87
CA ASP A 22 16.75 2.96 2.42
C ASP A 22 16.55 1.59 1.72
N GLU A 23 15.95 0.63 2.41
CA GLU A 23 15.54 -0.67 1.85
C GLU A 23 14.02 -0.72 1.68
N GLY A 24 13.56 -1.10 0.48
CA GLY A 24 12.15 -1.26 0.19
C GLY A 24 11.56 -2.51 0.84
N GLN A 25 10.57 -2.32 1.70
CA GLN A 25 9.81 -3.38 2.36
C GLN A 25 8.42 -3.52 1.73
N ILE A 26 7.98 -4.76 1.48
CA ILE A 26 6.62 -4.99 0.97
C ILE A 26 5.61 -4.68 2.06
N VAL A 27 4.57 -3.93 1.71
CA VAL A 27 3.41 -3.69 2.57
C VAL A 27 2.51 -4.92 2.53
N ILE A 28 2.31 -5.56 3.67
CA ILE A 28 1.38 -6.69 3.81
C ILE A 28 -0.05 -6.17 3.89
N ILE A 29 -0.92 -6.75 3.08
CA ILE A 29 -2.35 -6.45 3.03
C ILE A 29 -3.06 -7.75 3.32
N ASP A 30 -3.79 -7.83 4.44
CA ASP A 30 -4.30 -9.07 5.01
C ASP A 30 -5.78 -9.33 4.73
N LYS A 31 -6.49 -8.35 4.17
CA LYS A 31 -7.94 -8.42 3.99
C LYS A 31 -8.36 -7.99 2.58
N VAL A 32 -9.16 -8.83 1.93
CA VAL A 32 -9.92 -8.45 0.72
C VAL A 32 -11.28 -7.90 1.16
N ASP A 33 -11.61 -6.67 0.77
CA ASP A 33 -12.92 -6.05 1.03
C ASP A 33 -13.92 -6.39 -0.08
N GLY A 34 -13.43 -6.57 -1.30
CA GLY A 34 -14.18 -7.09 -2.45
C GLY A 34 -13.26 -7.25 -3.66
N ALA A 35 -13.54 -8.20 -4.54
CA ALA A 35 -12.72 -8.44 -5.72
C ALA A 35 -13.49 -9.13 -6.86
N SER A 36 -13.02 -8.92 -8.09
CA SER A 36 -13.37 -9.67 -9.28
C SER A 36 -12.18 -9.69 -10.24
N GLY A 37 -11.70 -10.88 -10.64
CA GLY A 37 -10.60 -11.02 -11.60
C GLY A 37 -9.20 -10.58 -11.11
N VAL A 38 -9.05 -10.38 -9.80
CA VAL A 38 -7.78 -10.10 -9.12
C VAL A 38 -7.76 -10.87 -7.81
N SER A 39 -6.63 -11.50 -7.49
CA SER A 39 -6.42 -12.22 -6.22
C SER A 39 -5.35 -11.54 -5.37
N LEU A 40 -5.45 -11.68 -4.05
CA LEU A 40 -4.47 -11.22 -3.06
C LEU A 40 -3.91 -12.44 -2.32
N ASP A 41 -2.58 -12.54 -2.23
CA ASP A 41 -1.91 -13.38 -1.24
C ASP A 41 -1.60 -12.56 0.03
N PRO A 42 -2.36 -12.75 1.12
CA PRO A 42 -2.21 -11.95 2.34
C PRO A 42 -0.91 -12.21 3.09
N LYS A 43 -0.17 -13.29 2.77
CA LYS A 43 1.14 -13.56 3.40
C LYS A 43 2.26 -12.73 2.78
N THR A 44 2.10 -12.35 1.52
CA THR A 44 3.14 -11.67 0.74
C THR A 44 2.73 -10.26 0.33
N GLY A 45 1.47 -9.86 0.53
CA GLY A 45 0.96 -8.56 0.07
C GLY A 45 0.90 -8.46 -1.46
N SER A 46 0.85 -9.59 -2.15
CA SER A 46 0.96 -9.66 -3.61
C SER A 46 -0.40 -9.78 -4.27
N PHE A 47 -0.66 -8.96 -5.27
CA PHE A 47 -1.87 -9.01 -6.10
C PHE A 47 -1.55 -9.68 -7.44
N THR A 48 -2.32 -10.68 -7.84
CA THR A 48 -2.18 -11.32 -9.16
C THR A 48 -3.41 -11.02 -10.00
N VAL A 49 -3.21 -10.45 -11.19
CA VAL A 49 -4.31 -10.16 -12.14
C VAL A 49 -4.61 -11.37 -13.04
N GLU A 50 -5.89 -11.60 -13.35
CA GLU A 50 -6.29 -12.74 -14.17
C GLU A 50 -6.41 -12.41 -15.67
N LYS A 51 -6.39 -11.12 -16.02
CA LYS A 51 -6.63 -10.63 -17.39
C LYS A 51 -5.65 -9.51 -17.75
N GLU A 52 -5.44 -9.33 -19.04
CA GLU A 52 -4.63 -8.24 -19.58
C GLU A 52 -5.47 -6.99 -19.78
N PHE A 53 -5.12 -5.90 -19.10
CA PHE A 53 -5.79 -4.59 -19.17
C PHE A 53 -4.84 -3.47 -18.73
N ASP A 54 -5.27 -2.23 -18.95
CA ASP A 54 -4.74 -1.08 -18.22
C ASP A 54 -5.50 -0.94 -16.90
N TYR A 55 -4.78 -0.81 -15.79
CA TYR A 55 -5.36 -0.74 -14.45
C TYR A 55 -5.07 0.63 -13.83
N LEU A 56 -6.09 1.31 -13.30
CA LEU A 56 -5.85 2.35 -12.31
C LEU A 56 -5.54 1.65 -10.99
N VAL A 57 -4.37 1.92 -10.45
CA VAL A 57 -3.91 1.38 -9.17
C VAL A 57 -3.74 2.53 -8.19
N MET A 58 -4.27 2.36 -6.97
CA MET A 58 -4.15 3.33 -5.88
C MET A 58 -3.76 2.60 -4.59
N ALA A 59 -2.66 3.04 -3.98
CA ALA A 59 -2.18 2.62 -2.69
C ALA A 59 -2.19 3.83 -1.74
N ALA A 60 -3.04 3.79 -0.73
CA ALA A 60 -3.26 4.89 0.21
C ALA A 60 -2.91 4.47 1.66
N PRO A 61 -1.62 4.41 2.02
CA PRO A 61 -1.20 4.11 3.39
C PRO A 61 -1.53 5.24 4.38
N GLN A 62 -2.00 4.85 5.57
CA GLN A 62 -2.06 5.69 6.76
C GLN A 62 -0.67 5.70 7.41
N VAL A 63 0.03 6.82 7.35
CA VAL A 63 1.44 6.93 7.73
C VAL A 63 1.59 7.50 9.14
N GLY A 64 2.59 7.02 9.87
CA GLY A 64 3.04 7.62 11.12
C GLY A 64 4.40 7.12 11.59
N ARG A 65 4.87 7.69 12.70
CA ARG A 65 6.08 7.28 13.42
C ARG A 65 5.80 7.05 14.90
N LEU A 66 6.61 6.20 15.55
CA LEU A 66 6.47 5.86 16.97
C LEU A 66 7.35 6.72 17.89
N HIS A 67 8.53 7.11 17.41
CA HIS A 67 9.56 7.67 18.29
C HIS A 67 9.86 9.10 17.89
N SER A 68 9.97 10.00 18.88
CA SER A 68 10.50 11.35 18.67
C SER A 68 11.99 11.30 18.31
N GLY A 69 12.49 12.34 17.65
CA GLY A 69 13.91 12.46 17.34
C GLY A 69 14.10 13.17 16.01
N ASP A 70 15.18 12.82 15.31
CA ASP A 70 15.49 13.36 14.00
C ASP A 70 14.34 13.15 13.01
N ASN A 71 14.31 13.99 11.99
CA ASN A 71 13.36 13.88 10.89
C ASN A 71 13.50 12.50 10.23
N ALA A 72 12.37 12.02 9.72
CA ALA A 72 12.31 10.81 8.94
C ALA A 72 11.37 11.04 7.76
N ASN A 73 11.51 10.25 6.69
CA ASN A 73 10.56 10.21 5.60
C ASN A 73 9.83 8.88 5.52
N PHE A 74 8.64 8.89 4.93
CA PHE A 74 7.98 7.69 4.46
C PHE A 74 7.86 7.79 2.94
N ARG A 75 8.30 6.76 2.23
CA ARG A 75 8.18 6.60 0.79
C ARG A 75 7.27 5.42 0.48
N CYS A 76 6.48 5.53 -0.58
CA CYS A 76 5.58 4.47 -1.03
C CYS A 76 5.52 4.43 -2.56
N TRP A 77 5.69 3.26 -3.16
CA TRP A 77 5.64 3.08 -4.61
C TRP A 77 5.10 1.70 -5.01
N LEU A 78 4.88 1.50 -6.30
CA LEU A 78 4.36 0.26 -6.87
C LEU A 78 5.48 -0.58 -7.49
N ARG A 79 5.37 -1.90 -7.37
CA ARG A 79 6.30 -2.88 -7.97
C ARG A 79 5.51 -3.93 -8.74
N VAL A 80 5.96 -4.27 -9.94
CA VAL A 80 5.37 -5.33 -10.77
C VAL A 80 6.44 -6.35 -11.08
N ASN A 81 6.17 -7.63 -10.81
CA ASN A 81 7.08 -8.75 -11.09
C ASN A 81 8.51 -8.56 -10.56
N GLY A 82 8.66 -7.88 -9.41
CA GLY A 82 9.96 -7.59 -8.81
C GLY A 82 10.59 -6.26 -9.25
N GLU A 83 10.06 -5.61 -10.28
CA GLU A 83 10.58 -4.35 -10.83
C GLU A 83 9.77 -3.15 -10.34
N ASN A 84 10.45 -2.09 -9.89
CA ASN A 84 9.79 -0.88 -9.43
C ASN A 84 9.15 -0.16 -10.63
N VAL A 85 7.87 0.20 -10.51
CA VAL A 85 7.15 0.97 -11.53
C VAL A 85 7.71 2.40 -11.56
N PRO A 86 8.19 2.90 -12.71
CA PRO A 86 8.68 4.28 -12.84
C PRO A 86 7.63 5.29 -12.40
N ASP A 87 8.07 6.41 -11.82
CA ASP A 87 7.24 7.56 -11.43
C ASP A 87 6.05 7.24 -10.51
N SER A 88 6.06 6.10 -9.83
CA SER A 88 5.01 5.69 -8.88
C SER A 88 5.28 6.07 -7.42
N ASN A 89 6.45 6.64 -7.11
CA ASN A 89 6.86 6.91 -5.74
C ASN A 89 6.27 8.23 -5.20
N VAL A 90 5.86 8.22 -3.94
CA VAL A 90 5.47 9.41 -3.18
C VAL A 90 6.24 9.50 -1.88
N LEU A 91 6.37 10.70 -1.32
CA LEU A 91 7.14 10.94 -0.10
C LEU A 91 6.39 11.85 0.86
N MET A 92 6.40 11.49 2.15
CA MET A 92 5.98 12.33 3.26
C MET A 92 7.13 12.54 4.23
N ASN A 93 7.39 13.78 4.64
CA ASN A 93 8.31 14.06 5.75
C ASN A 93 7.56 14.02 7.08
N LEU A 94 8.16 13.37 8.08
CA LEU A 94 7.61 13.15 9.42
C LEU A 94 8.50 13.80 10.48
N PHE A 95 8.05 14.95 10.98
CA PHE A 95 8.80 15.78 11.93
C PHE A 95 8.45 15.48 13.40
N HIS A 96 7.26 14.94 13.66
CA HIS A 96 6.76 14.67 15.01
C HIS A 96 5.95 13.37 15.07
N VAL A 97 5.84 12.78 16.26
CA VAL A 97 5.09 11.52 16.49
C VAL A 97 3.57 11.66 16.31
N ASP A 98 3.05 12.87 16.51
CA ASP A 98 1.62 13.18 16.37
C ASP A 98 1.19 13.37 14.91
N VAL A 99 2.16 13.40 13.98
CA VAL A 99 1.85 13.44 12.55
C VAL A 99 1.28 12.09 12.13
N LYS A 100 0.02 12.12 11.73
CA LYS A 100 -0.73 11.03 11.10
C LYS A 100 -1.38 11.59 9.85
N ASP A 101 -1.12 10.98 8.70
CA ASP A 101 -1.70 11.43 7.44
C ASP A 101 -1.79 10.28 6.44
N VAL A 102 -2.49 10.49 5.34
CA VAL A 102 -2.59 9.56 4.23
C VAL A 102 -1.83 10.14 3.04
N ILE A 103 -0.95 9.34 2.45
CA ILE A 103 -0.38 9.65 1.14
C ILE A 103 -0.86 8.64 0.11
N VAL A 104 -0.94 9.06 -1.15
CA VAL A 104 -1.49 8.22 -2.23
C VAL A 104 -0.45 8.02 -3.31
N SER A 105 0.04 6.78 -3.44
CA SER A 105 0.78 6.30 -4.61
C SER A 105 -0.22 5.76 -5.61
N GLN A 106 -0.31 6.37 -6.80
CA GLN A 106 -1.27 5.94 -7.82
C GLN A 106 -0.71 6.04 -9.24
N GLY A 107 -1.28 5.25 -10.16
CA GLY A 107 -0.92 5.31 -11.57
C GLY A 107 -1.81 4.42 -12.44
N LEU A 108 -1.73 4.64 -13.75
CA LEU A 108 -2.25 3.73 -14.77
C LEU A 108 -1.13 2.75 -15.17
N ILE A 109 -1.36 1.46 -14.98
CA ILE A 109 -0.37 0.42 -15.23
C ILE A 109 -0.97 -0.64 -16.15
N HIS A 110 -0.31 -0.90 -17.27
CA HIS A 110 -0.63 -2.04 -18.12
C HIS A 110 -0.12 -3.33 -17.47
N LEU A 111 -1.02 -4.28 -17.22
CA LEU A 111 -0.69 -5.57 -16.62
C LEU A 111 -1.22 -6.69 -17.51
N LYS A 112 -0.45 -7.77 -17.62
CA LYS A 112 -0.83 -9.02 -18.30
C LYS A 112 -1.36 -10.03 -17.29
N ALA A 113 -2.19 -10.96 -17.76
CA ALA A 113 -2.64 -12.07 -16.93
C ALA A 113 -1.45 -12.81 -16.29
N GLY A 114 -1.48 -12.96 -14.96
CA GLY A 114 -0.42 -13.56 -14.16
C GLY A 114 0.63 -12.59 -13.62
N ASP A 115 0.61 -11.30 -14.02
CA ASP A 115 1.50 -10.30 -13.43
C ASP A 115 1.17 -10.10 -11.95
N VAL A 116 2.24 -9.90 -11.17
CA VAL A 116 2.19 -9.75 -9.72
C VAL A 116 2.54 -8.32 -9.34
N LEU A 117 1.58 -7.62 -8.72
CA LEU A 117 1.75 -6.27 -8.20
C LEU A 117 1.95 -6.28 -6.68
N GLN A 118 2.85 -5.43 -6.19
CA GLN A 118 3.12 -5.21 -4.77
C GLN A 118 3.20 -3.71 -4.46
N VAL A 119 2.82 -3.34 -3.23
CA VAL A 119 3.06 -2.00 -2.68
C VAL A 119 4.31 -2.06 -1.82
N ILE A 120 5.23 -1.12 -2.02
CA ILE A 120 6.50 -1.06 -1.31
C ILE A 120 6.54 0.21 -0.46
N MET A 121 7.06 0.11 0.76
CA MET A 121 7.34 1.25 1.63
C MET A 121 8.83 1.30 2.01
N ALA A 122 9.36 2.51 2.24
CA ALA A 122 10.71 2.72 2.75
C ALA A 122 10.82 4.01 3.56
N THR A 123 11.89 4.15 4.33
CA THR A 123 12.23 5.34 5.13
C THR A 123 13.73 5.58 5.02
N ASP A 124 14.19 6.78 5.36
CA ASP A 124 15.60 7.09 5.60
C ASP A 124 16.01 6.93 7.08
N ASN A 125 15.05 6.63 7.96
CA ASN A 125 15.25 6.50 9.39
C ASN A 125 14.23 5.53 10.01
N ALA A 126 14.55 4.24 9.97
CA ALA A 126 13.79 3.14 10.55
C ALA A 126 13.77 3.21 12.08
N ALA A 127 14.82 3.75 12.70
CA ALA A 127 14.89 3.94 14.15
C ALA A 127 13.80 4.88 14.69
N ALA A 128 13.23 5.77 13.86
CA ALA A 128 12.07 6.57 14.22
C ALA A 128 10.74 5.77 14.31
N GLY A 129 10.75 4.49 13.91
CA GLY A 129 9.57 3.63 13.88
C GLY A 129 8.55 4.06 12.82
N VAL A 130 9.03 4.52 11.66
CA VAL A 130 8.19 4.94 10.53
C VAL A 130 7.48 3.74 9.91
N GLY A 131 6.22 3.91 9.50
CA GLY A 131 5.51 2.89 8.76
C GLY A 131 4.03 3.19 8.54
N ALA A 132 3.31 2.16 8.12
CA ALA A 132 1.88 2.17 7.92
C ALA A 132 1.15 1.75 9.22
N GLU A 133 0.17 2.53 9.66
CA GLU A 133 -0.46 2.41 10.98
C GLU A 133 -1.94 2.08 10.88
N ALA A 134 -2.33 0.93 11.44
CA ALA A 134 -3.72 0.62 11.70
C ALA A 134 -4.10 1.21 13.06
N ILE A 135 -5.14 2.05 13.10
CA ILE A 135 -5.56 2.79 14.28
C ILE A 135 -7.03 2.51 14.55
N GLN A 136 -7.34 2.01 15.75
CA GLN A 136 -8.70 1.88 16.24
C GLN A 136 -9.01 3.09 17.14
N PRO A 137 -9.71 4.14 16.66
CA PRO A 137 -9.85 5.39 17.43
C PRO A 137 -10.71 5.19 18.68
N THR A 138 -11.86 4.55 18.51
CA THR A 138 -12.78 4.16 19.60
C THR A 138 -13.41 2.80 19.29
N PRO A 139 -14.00 2.09 20.28
CA PRO A 139 -14.61 0.78 20.02
C PRO A 139 -15.80 0.77 19.05
N ASN A 140 -16.42 1.93 18.79
CA ASN A 140 -17.63 2.04 17.95
C ASN A 140 -17.35 2.65 16.57
N GLU A 141 -16.11 3.08 16.32
CA GLU A 141 -15.69 3.60 15.02
C GLU A 141 -15.09 2.48 14.16
N PRO A 142 -15.20 2.58 12.82
CA PRO A 142 -14.45 1.71 11.93
C PRO A 142 -12.94 1.82 12.18
N LEU A 143 -12.23 0.72 11.98
CA LEU A 143 -10.77 0.74 11.97
C LEU A 143 -10.27 1.69 10.88
N VAL A 144 -9.31 2.56 11.22
CA VAL A 144 -8.47 3.22 10.22
C VAL A 144 -7.43 2.20 9.78
N PRO A 145 -7.50 1.65 8.55
CA PRO A 145 -6.57 0.62 8.11
C PRO A 145 -5.18 1.22 7.88
N ALA A 146 -4.14 0.40 8.01
CA ALA A 146 -2.77 0.81 7.71
C ALA A 146 -2.59 1.19 6.24
N ILE A 147 -3.37 0.57 5.35
CA ILE A 147 -3.45 0.95 3.94
C ILE A 147 -4.80 0.54 3.37
N ILE A 148 -5.33 1.37 2.46
CA ILE A 148 -6.37 0.97 1.51
C ILE A 148 -5.70 0.82 0.14
N PHE A 149 -5.96 -0.30 -0.51
CA PHE A 149 -5.53 -0.59 -1.87
C PHE A 149 -6.75 -0.76 -2.76
N SER A 150 -6.77 -0.06 -3.88
CA SER A 150 -7.81 -0.15 -4.89
C SER A 150 -7.18 -0.32 -6.26
N MET A 151 -7.75 -1.22 -7.05
CA MET A 151 -7.37 -1.40 -8.44
C MET A 151 -8.59 -1.70 -9.30
N GLU A 152 -8.71 -1.08 -10.45
CA GLU A 152 -9.81 -1.27 -11.40
C GLU A 152 -9.26 -1.27 -12.83
N ALA A 153 -9.72 -2.22 -13.65
CA ALA A 153 -9.37 -2.32 -15.06
C ALA A 153 -10.16 -1.30 -15.90
N TYR A 154 -9.48 -0.72 -16.88
CA TYR A 154 -10.04 0.07 -17.96
C TYR A 154 -9.87 -0.75 -19.25
N GLY A 155 -10.98 -1.30 -19.75
CA GLY A 155 -11.00 -2.06 -21.00
C GLY A 155 -12.32 -2.77 -21.29
#